data_AF-A0AAN7B406-F1
#
_entry.id   AF-A0AAN7B406-F1
#
_cell.length_a   1.000
_cell.length_b   1.000
_cell.length_c   1.000
_cell.angle_alpha   90.00
_cell.angle_beta   90.00
_cell.angle_gamma   90.00
#
_symmetry.space_group_name_H-M   'P 1'
#
loop_
_entity.id
_entity.type
_entity.pdbx_description
1 polymer ?
#
loop_
_entity_poly.entity_id
_entity_poly.type
_entity_poly.pdbx_seq_one_letter_code
_entity_poly.pdbx_strand_id
1 'polypeptide(L)'
;MSLNPDDPIVVAVNVASAANVRRTLLALCTDERLRQYTLDFLYRIEPRLGAEEQGRKEIRPEDRRLEDRRLEEWRQDQLRWQEVRKRLEAELAVERAKLRAVEEVAARWDNMTKAQRADNKTKEIRKGTNAVRSSDNITASNPSNTTATITTKTHCYEYRSHKVASAHHDQPLTYPERHRLFPDDGGVNPQHPTARQAPTQTIPGNNPLKKSSSTNKRKAASTLAVCAQCKEAFDTADKNDSTACQHHDGDLECDEESDVWCDYYDGHDGPSRYSEEAKELYPGGFIYSCCGKDGEQDGCRVGRHDVSWTRTKWG
;
A
#
# COMPACT_ATOMS: atom_id res chain seq x y z
N MET A 1 -35.48 29.80 8.44
CA MET A 1 -36.31 28.72 9.03
C MET A 1 -35.38 27.85 9.86
N SER A 2 -35.50 27.87 11.19
CA SER A 2 -34.67 27.05 12.08
C SER A 2 -35.37 25.69 12.18
N LEU A 3 -34.71 24.62 11.71
CA LEU A 3 -35.25 23.27 11.86
C LEU A 3 -35.13 22.83 13.31
N ASN A 4 -36.13 22.11 13.80
CA ASN A 4 -36.16 21.59 15.16
C ASN A 4 -35.10 20.47 15.29
N PRO A 5 -34.13 20.56 16.22
CA PRO A 5 -33.09 19.54 16.38
C PRO A 5 -33.65 18.15 16.73
N ASP A 6 -34.87 18.08 17.25
CA ASP A 6 -35.55 16.83 17.61
C ASP A 6 -36.37 16.24 16.45
N ASP A 7 -36.32 16.85 15.26
CA ASP A 7 -36.99 16.30 14.07
C ASP A 7 -36.28 14.99 13.66
N PRO A 8 -36.99 13.86 13.58
CA PRO A 8 -36.40 12.56 13.26
C PRO A 8 -35.64 12.55 11.92
N ILE A 9 -35.97 13.46 10.99
CA ILE A 9 -35.23 13.63 9.73
C ILE A 9 -33.87 14.31 9.98
N VAL A 10 -33.80 15.30 10.88
CA VAL A 10 -32.55 15.98 11.25
C VAL A 10 -31.65 15.05 12.06
N VAL A 11 -32.23 14.24 12.95
CA VAL A 11 -31.51 13.19 13.70
C VAL A 11 -30.99 12.10 12.76
N ALA A 12 -31.81 11.61 11.82
CA ALA A 12 -31.38 10.61 10.84
C ALA A 12 -30.27 11.13 9.90
N VAL A 13 -30.33 12.39 9.49
CA VAL A 13 -29.27 13.04 8.68
C VAL A 13 -27.98 13.21 9.49
N ASN A 14 -28.06 13.51 10.80
CA ASN A 14 -26.90 13.60 11.68
C ASN A 14 -26.26 12.24 11.98
N VAL A 15 -27.05 11.18 12.14
CA VAL A 15 -26.54 9.81 12.33
C VAL A 15 -25.94 9.26 11.03
N ALA A 16 -26.58 9.50 9.88
CA ALA A 16 -26.02 9.15 8.57
C ALA A 16 -24.73 9.96 8.27
N SER A 17 -24.67 11.21 8.72
CA SER A 17 -23.45 12.04 8.71
C SER A 17 -22.35 11.42 9.58
N ALA A 18 -22.65 10.99 10.80
CA ALA A 18 -21.67 10.37 11.69
C ALA A 18 -21.10 9.04 11.11
N ALA A 19 -21.94 8.20 10.52
CA ALA A 19 -21.51 6.96 9.85
C ALA A 19 -20.66 7.23 8.60
N ASN A 20 -21.01 8.26 7.81
CA ASN A 20 -20.21 8.68 6.66
C ASN A 20 -18.91 9.37 7.06
N VAL A 21 -18.89 10.13 8.15
CA VAL A 21 -17.68 10.70 8.76
C VAL A 21 -16.78 9.58 9.27
N ARG A 22 -17.32 8.55 9.93
CA ARG A 22 -16.58 7.35 10.36
C ARG A 22 -15.93 6.63 9.18
N ARG A 23 -16.65 6.37 8.09
CA ARG A 23 -16.08 5.76 6.87
C ARG A 23 -15.00 6.63 6.22
N THR A 24 -15.24 7.94 6.13
CA THR A 24 -14.29 8.87 5.49
C THR A 24 -13.02 9.03 6.32
N LEU A 25 -13.12 9.09 7.65
CA LEU A 25 -11.96 9.16 8.55
C LEU A 25 -11.14 7.86 8.52
N LEU A 26 -11.79 6.69 8.50
CA LEU A 26 -11.10 5.40 8.39
C LEU A 26 -10.42 5.22 7.02
N ALA A 27 -11.05 5.67 5.93
CA ALA A 27 -10.48 5.57 4.58
C ALA A 27 -9.32 6.54 4.33
N LEU A 28 -9.23 7.65 5.07
CA LEU A 28 -8.14 8.62 4.96
C LEU A 28 -6.96 8.32 5.90
N CYS A 29 -7.12 7.43 6.87
CA CYS A 29 -6.04 7.02 7.77
C CYS A 29 -5.31 5.81 7.20
N THR A 30 -4.26 6.03 6.40
CA THR A 30 -3.29 4.99 6.04
C THR A 30 -2.33 4.65 7.18
N ASP A 31 -2.34 5.45 8.27
CA ASP A 31 -1.58 5.21 9.48
C ASP A 31 -2.44 4.46 10.50
N GLU A 32 -2.04 3.22 10.80
CA GLU A 32 -2.74 2.31 11.71
C GLU A 32 -2.88 2.88 13.13
N ARG A 33 -1.97 3.76 13.57
CA ARG A 33 -2.08 4.41 14.89
C ARG A 33 -3.21 5.44 14.92
N LEU A 34 -3.40 6.19 13.84
CA LEU A 34 -4.50 7.15 13.72
C LEU A 34 -5.84 6.44 13.58
N ARG A 35 -5.86 5.29 12.90
CA ARG A 35 -7.03 4.43 12.78
C ARG A 35 -7.47 3.90 14.15
N GLN A 36 -6.54 3.31 14.91
CA GLN A 36 -6.84 2.80 16.25
C GLN A 36 -7.31 3.91 17.19
N TYR A 37 -6.65 5.09 17.16
CA TYR A 37 -7.05 6.24 17.98
C TYR A 37 -8.45 6.77 17.60
N THR A 38 -8.80 6.75 16.31
CA THR A 38 -10.14 7.13 15.84
C THR A 38 -11.20 6.13 16.28
N LEU A 39 -10.89 4.84 16.26
CA LEU A 39 -11.79 3.79 16.75
C LEU A 39 -12.02 3.92 18.26
N ASP A 40 -10.96 4.04 19.05
CA ASP A 40 -11.05 4.24 20.51
C ASP A 40 -11.93 5.46 20.87
N PHE A 41 -11.81 6.55 20.11
CA PHE A 41 -12.62 7.74 20.29
C PHE A 41 -14.10 7.49 19.98
N LEU A 42 -14.41 6.83 18.85
CA LEU A 42 -15.79 6.54 18.44
C LEU A 42 -16.49 5.57 19.41
N TYR A 43 -15.78 4.52 19.85
CA TYR A 43 -16.31 3.54 20.80
C TYR A 43 -16.55 4.11 22.20
N ARG A 44 -15.80 5.13 22.63
CA ARG A 44 -16.08 5.85 23.88
C ARG A 44 -17.32 6.75 23.84
N ILE A 45 -17.75 7.19 22.66
CA ILE A 45 -18.79 8.23 22.51
C ILE A 45 -20.18 7.63 22.24
N GLU A 46 -20.29 6.57 21.43
CA GLU A 46 -21.59 6.00 21.01
C GLU A 46 -22.50 5.54 22.17
N PRO A 47 -22.02 4.97 23.29
CA PRO A 47 -22.91 4.54 24.38
C PRO A 47 -23.66 5.69 25.10
N ARG A 48 -23.24 6.95 24.93
CA ARG A 48 -23.79 8.08 25.71
C ARG A 48 -24.99 8.76 25.06
N LEU A 49 -25.10 8.76 23.73
CA LEU A 49 -26.20 9.42 23.04
C LEU A 49 -27.53 8.63 23.15
N GLY A 50 -27.47 7.32 23.41
CA GLY A 50 -28.66 6.48 23.57
C GLY A 50 -29.21 6.39 25.00
N ALA A 51 -28.43 6.80 26.01
CA ALA A 51 -28.81 6.63 27.42
C ALA A 51 -29.57 7.83 28.03
N GLU A 52 -29.61 8.98 27.37
CA GLU A 52 -30.28 10.19 27.90
C GLU A 52 -31.82 10.14 27.82
N GLU A 53 -32.40 9.25 27.00
CA GLU A 53 -33.84 9.30 26.71
C GLU A 53 -34.71 8.41 27.62
N GLN A 54 -34.12 7.42 28.31
CA GLN A 54 -34.87 6.47 29.14
C GLN A 54 -34.71 6.74 30.65
N GLY A 55 -35.35 7.82 31.08
CA GLY A 55 -35.77 8.01 32.47
C GLY A 55 -34.80 8.79 33.35
N ARG A 56 -35.06 10.10 33.50
CA ARG A 56 -34.54 10.94 34.60
C ARG A 56 -35.02 10.40 35.95
N LYS A 57 -34.36 9.37 36.46
CA LYS A 57 -34.36 9.12 37.91
C LYS A 57 -33.51 10.22 38.54
N GLU A 58 -33.95 10.71 39.70
CA GLU A 58 -33.32 11.80 40.44
C GLU A 58 -31.85 11.46 40.74
N ILE A 59 -30.93 12.03 39.96
CA ILE A 59 -29.48 11.84 40.11
C ILE A 59 -29.07 12.44 41.45
N ARG A 60 -28.36 11.68 42.28
CA ARG A 60 -27.92 12.17 43.60
C ARG A 60 -26.98 13.38 43.40
N PRO A 61 -26.98 14.37 44.30
CA PRO A 61 -26.11 15.55 44.17
C PRO A 61 -24.61 15.22 44.03
N GLU A 62 -24.17 14.09 44.59
CA GLU A 62 -22.80 13.59 44.49
C GLU A 62 -22.46 13.12 43.06
N ASP A 63 -23.41 12.44 42.41
CA ASP A 63 -23.26 11.97 41.02
C ASP A 63 -23.18 13.16 40.04
N ARG A 64 -23.89 14.27 40.32
CA ARG A 64 -23.84 15.49 39.51
C ARG A 64 -22.44 16.10 39.43
N ARG A 65 -21.68 16.11 40.55
CA ARG A 65 -20.30 16.63 40.54
C ARG A 65 -19.35 15.75 39.72
N LEU A 66 -19.60 14.44 39.71
CA LEU A 66 -18.83 13.51 38.90
C LEU A 66 -19.16 13.68 37.40
N GLU A 67 -20.43 13.90 37.07
CA GLU A 67 -20.87 14.23 35.71
C GLU A 67 -20.28 15.54 35.20
N ASP A 68 -20.30 16.60 36.02
CA ASP A 68 -19.68 17.89 35.66
C ASP A 68 -18.18 17.74 35.38
N ARG A 69 -17.46 16.95 36.20
CA ARG A 69 -16.04 16.64 35.97
C ARG A 69 -15.82 15.88 34.67
N ARG A 70 -16.64 14.86 34.40
CA ARG A 70 -16.57 14.07 33.16
C ARG A 70 -16.87 14.91 31.93
N LEU A 71 -17.81 15.87 32.04
CA LEU A 71 -18.13 16.79 30.95
C LEU A 71 -16.98 17.76 30.68
N GLU A 72 -16.32 18.25 31.72
CA GLU A 72 -15.14 19.09 31.57
C GLU A 72 -13.95 18.31 30.97
N GLU A 73 -13.68 17.10 31.46
CA GLU A 73 -12.67 16.20 30.85
C GLU A 73 -12.97 15.95 29.36
N TRP A 74 -14.23 15.72 29.01
CA TRP A 74 -14.65 15.56 27.62
C TRP A 74 -14.44 16.83 26.77
N ARG A 75 -14.72 18.03 27.32
CA ARG A 75 -14.43 19.29 26.62
C ARG A 75 -12.94 19.48 26.38
N GLN A 76 -12.11 19.13 27.37
CA GLN A 76 -10.65 19.15 27.21
C GLN A 76 -10.19 18.16 26.14
N ASP A 77 -10.79 16.97 26.07
CA ASP A 77 -10.53 16.01 25.01
C ASP A 77 -10.91 16.55 23.62
N GLN A 78 -12.06 17.21 23.49
CA GLN A 78 -12.46 17.87 22.24
C GLN A 78 -11.46 18.94 21.80
N LEU A 79 -10.96 19.76 22.73
CA LEU A 79 -9.94 20.77 22.43
C LEU A 79 -8.61 20.13 22.00
N ARG A 80 -8.16 19.08 22.71
CA ARG A 80 -6.98 18.31 22.32
C ARG A 80 -7.13 17.74 20.92
N TRP A 81 -8.31 17.22 20.59
CA TRP A 81 -8.59 16.65 19.28
C TRP A 81 -8.60 17.71 18.17
N GLN A 82 -9.17 18.89 18.43
CA GLN A 82 -9.11 20.02 17.49
C GLN A 82 -7.66 20.45 17.21
N GLU A 83 -6.78 20.42 18.21
CA GLU A 83 -5.37 20.76 18.04
C GLU A 83 -4.62 19.72 17.20
N VAL A 84 -4.84 18.42 17.48
CA VAL A 84 -4.29 17.33 16.64
C VAL A 84 -4.76 17.46 15.20
N ARG A 85 -6.06 17.74 14.99
CA ARG A 85 -6.62 17.96 13.65
C ARG A 85 -5.95 19.13 12.93
N LYS A 86 -5.78 20.27 13.59
CA LYS A 86 -5.09 21.44 13.00
C LYS A 86 -3.66 21.10 12.59
N ARG A 87 -2.94 20.35 13.43
CA ARG A 87 -1.58 19.91 13.13
C ARG A 87 -1.54 19.02 11.89
N LEU A 88 -2.44 18.04 11.78
CA LEU A 88 -2.53 17.18 10.61
C LEU A 88 -2.92 17.95 9.34
N GLU A 89 -3.85 18.91 9.44
CA GLU A 89 -4.21 19.79 8.33
C GLU A 89 -3.00 20.63 7.86
N ALA A 90 -2.16 21.10 8.79
CA ALA A 90 -0.92 21.80 8.47
C ALA A 90 0.13 20.90 7.81
N GLU A 91 0.34 19.67 8.31
CA GLU A 91 1.23 18.68 7.71
C GLU A 91 0.78 18.30 6.29
N LEU A 92 -0.52 18.07 6.08
CA LEU A 92 -1.09 17.82 4.76
C LEU A 92 -0.92 19.02 3.81
N ALA A 93 -1.01 20.25 4.31
CA ALA A 93 -0.75 21.45 3.52
C ALA A 93 0.71 21.53 3.04
N VAL A 94 1.66 21.11 3.88
CA VAL A 94 3.09 21.00 3.51
C VAL A 94 3.29 19.95 2.41
N GLU A 95 2.70 18.76 2.53
CA GLU A 95 2.80 17.73 1.50
C GLU A 95 2.17 18.17 0.17
N ARG A 96 1.01 18.83 0.20
CA ARG A 96 0.40 19.43 -1.00
C ARG A 96 1.30 20.51 -1.63
N ALA A 97 2.05 21.27 -0.82
CA ALA A 97 3.01 22.24 -1.35
C ALA A 97 4.19 21.54 -2.03
N LYS A 98 4.70 20.43 -1.47
CA LYS A 98 5.75 19.61 -2.10
C LYS A 98 5.30 19.04 -3.44
N LEU A 99 4.08 18.49 -3.51
CA LEU A 99 3.53 17.96 -4.77
C LEU A 99 3.42 19.04 -5.85
N ARG A 100 2.92 20.23 -5.51
CA ARG A 100 2.87 21.37 -6.44
C ARG A 100 4.27 21.76 -6.96
N ALA A 101 5.28 21.77 -6.10
CA ALA A 101 6.66 22.05 -6.52
C ALA A 101 7.19 20.98 -7.50
N VAL A 102 6.85 19.70 -7.31
CA VAL A 102 7.20 18.62 -8.24
C VAL A 102 6.50 18.81 -9.59
N GLU A 103 5.21 19.16 -9.57
CA GLU A 103 4.43 19.44 -10.80
C GLU A 103 5.01 20.63 -11.58
N GLU A 104 5.44 21.69 -10.90
CA GLU A 104 6.11 22.84 -11.52
C GLU A 104 7.43 22.46 -12.20
N VAL A 105 8.25 21.63 -11.53
CA VAL A 105 9.51 21.12 -12.11
C VAL A 105 9.22 20.25 -13.33
N ALA A 106 8.22 19.38 -13.28
CA ALA A 106 7.79 18.56 -14.40
C ALA A 106 7.31 19.42 -15.58
N ALA A 107 6.48 20.44 -15.33
CA ALA A 107 6.02 21.37 -16.36
C ALA A 107 7.18 22.15 -16.99
N ARG A 108 8.19 22.56 -16.21
CA ARG A 108 9.40 23.21 -16.71
C ARG A 108 10.21 22.28 -17.61
N TRP A 109 10.35 21.01 -17.23
CA TRP A 109 11.02 19.99 -18.03
C TRP A 109 10.32 19.78 -19.38
N ASP A 110 9.00 19.67 -19.38
CA ASP A 110 8.21 19.54 -20.62
C ASP A 110 8.36 20.74 -21.55
N ASN A 111 8.39 21.95 -20.99
CA ASN A 111 8.62 23.17 -21.78
C ASN A 111 10.04 23.19 -22.37
N MET A 112 11.05 22.74 -21.62
CA MET A 112 12.42 22.61 -22.10
C MET A 112 12.54 21.60 -23.24
N THR A 113 11.92 20.42 -23.11
CA THR A 113 11.96 19.39 -24.16
C THR A 113 11.23 19.84 -25.43
N LYS A 114 10.10 20.56 -25.29
CA LYS A 114 9.40 21.19 -26.43
C LYS A 114 10.29 22.23 -27.13
N ALA A 115 10.99 23.07 -26.36
CA ALA A 115 11.92 24.06 -26.91
C ALA A 115 13.10 23.40 -27.66
N GLN A 116 13.69 22.34 -27.09
CA GLN A 116 14.75 21.56 -27.75
C GLN A 116 14.26 20.93 -29.07
N ARG A 117 13.05 20.37 -29.08
CA ARG A 117 12.45 19.82 -30.31
C ARG A 117 12.22 20.90 -31.38
N ALA A 118 11.79 22.09 -30.98
CA ALA A 118 11.61 23.22 -31.88
C ALA A 118 12.94 23.69 -32.50
N ASP A 119 13.99 23.83 -31.68
CA ASP A 119 15.34 24.20 -32.14
C ASP A 119 15.96 23.15 -33.06
N ASN A 120 15.77 21.86 -32.76
CA ASN A 120 16.20 20.79 -33.67
C ASN A 120 15.46 20.85 -35.01
N LYS A 121 14.15 21.14 -35.00
CA LYS A 121 13.36 21.30 -36.23
C LYS A 121 13.83 22.48 -37.08
N THR A 122 14.16 23.62 -36.48
CA THR A 122 14.67 24.78 -37.24
C THR A 122 16.06 24.52 -37.82
N LYS A 123 16.94 23.80 -37.10
CA LYS A 123 18.24 23.36 -37.62
C LYS A 123 18.10 22.45 -38.84
N GLU A 124 17.17 21.50 -38.82
CA GLU A 124 16.92 20.61 -39.97
C GLU A 124 16.39 21.39 -41.19
N ILE A 125 15.47 22.34 -40.99
CA ILE A 125 14.99 23.21 -42.07
C ILE A 125 16.17 24.01 -42.68
N ARG A 126 17.07 24.56 -41.84
CA ARG A 126 18.24 25.32 -42.31
C ARG A 126 19.26 24.46 -43.06
N LYS A 127 19.44 23.20 -42.68
CA LYS A 127 20.28 22.25 -43.43
C LYS A 127 19.69 21.96 -44.81
N GLY A 128 18.37 21.75 -44.89
CA GLY A 128 17.67 21.50 -46.15
C GLY A 128 17.78 22.68 -47.12
N THR A 129 17.60 23.92 -46.66
CA THR A 129 17.70 25.11 -47.54
C THR A 129 19.11 25.36 -48.06
N ASN A 130 20.15 25.08 -47.26
CA ASN A 130 21.54 25.17 -47.72
C ASN A 130 21.87 24.11 -48.78
N ALA A 131 21.28 22.91 -48.69
CA ALA A 131 21.48 21.86 -49.69
C ALA A 131 20.89 22.23 -51.07
N VAL A 132 19.69 22.82 -51.10
CA VAL A 132 19.05 23.29 -52.35
C VAL A 132 19.86 24.41 -53.00
N ARG A 133 20.43 25.33 -52.21
CA ARG A 133 21.27 26.41 -52.75
C ARG A 133 22.61 25.93 -53.32
N SER A 134 23.05 24.73 -52.95
CA SER A 134 24.25 24.09 -53.50
C SER A 134 24.00 23.33 -54.81
N SER A 135 22.76 22.93 -55.11
CA SER A 135 22.42 22.24 -56.36
C SER A 135 22.18 23.18 -57.54
N ASP A 136 21.82 24.44 -57.31
CA ASP A 136 21.54 25.43 -58.37
C ASP A 136 22.80 25.99 -59.06
N ASN A 137 23.99 25.58 -58.63
CA ASN A 137 25.26 26.00 -59.26
C ASN A 137 25.85 24.95 -60.21
N ILE A 138 25.09 23.90 -60.55
CA ILE A 138 25.49 22.87 -61.51
C ILE A 138 24.44 22.82 -62.61
N THR A 139 24.88 23.02 -63.85
CA THR A 139 24.15 22.85 -65.12
C THR A 139 23.18 23.96 -65.54
N ALA A 140 23.75 25.06 -66.03
CA ALA A 140 23.17 25.81 -67.15
C ALA A 140 23.43 25.03 -68.46
N SER A 141 22.60 24.04 -68.80
CA SER A 141 22.43 23.58 -70.20
C SER A 141 21.17 22.73 -70.36
N ASN A 142 20.35 23.12 -71.35
CA ASN A 142 19.21 22.42 -71.96
C ASN A 142 17.83 22.45 -71.26
N PRO A 143 16.89 23.24 -71.80
CA PRO A 143 15.47 23.08 -71.55
C PRO A 143 14.86 22.06 -72.54
N SER A 144 14.41 20.91 -72.04
CA SER A 144 13.38 20.12 -72.74
C SER A 144 12.35 19.61 -71.73
N ASN A 145 11.15 20.16 -71.88
CA ASN A 145 9.85 19.68 -71.42
C ASN A 145 9.78 18.27 -70.83
N THR A 146 9.47 18.17 -69.54
CA THR A 146 8.56 17.12 -69.06
C THR A 146 7.82 17.55 -67.79
N THR A 147 6.52 17.80 -67.94
CA THR A 147 5.57 18.04 -66.85
C THR A 147 5.33 16.72 -66.10
N ALA A 148 5.89 16.57 -64.90
CA ALA A 148 5.62 15.43 -64.03
C ALA A 148 4.84 15.89 -62.78
N THR A 149 3.57 15.53 -62.73
CA THR A 149 2.64 15.76 -61.62
C THR A 149 3.03 14.85 -60.45
N ILE A 150 3.61 15.41 -59.38
CA ILE A 150 3.92 14.67 -58.15
C ILE A 150 2.69 14.71 -57.24
N THR A 151 2.00 13.57 -57.14
CA THR A 151 0.87 13.37 -56.23
C THR A 151 1.38 12.85 -54.89
N THR A 152 1.47 13.72 -53.88
CA THR A 152 1.78 13.31 -52.50
C THR A 152 0.54 12.70 -51.85
N LYS A 153 0.52 11.38 -51.67
CA LYS A 153 -0.50 10.67 -50.89
C LYS A 153 -0.20 10.79 -49.39
N THR A 154 -1.00 11.57 -48.68
CA THR A 154 -1.01 11.64 -47.22
C THR A 154 -1.83 10.46 -46.68
N HIS A 155 -1.18 9.48 -46.04
CA HIS A 155 -1.85 8.36 -45.36
C HIS A 155 -2.27 8.81 -43.95
N CYS A 156 -3.56 9.04 -43.75
CA CYS A 156 -4.15 9.21 -42.41
C CYS A 156 -4.40 7.83 -41.79
N TYR A 157 -3.75 7.53 -40.67
CA TYR A 157 -4.07 6.39 -39.81
C TYR A 157 -5.19 6.81 -38.85
N GLU A 158 -6.38 6.24 -39.01
CA GLU A 158 -7.47 6.37 -38.03
C GLU A 158 -7.26 5.36 -36.89
N TYR A 159 -7.11 5.88 -35.67
CA TYR A 159 -6.97 5.09 -34.45
C TYR A 159 -8.36 4.78 -33.89
N ARG A 160 -8.78 3.52 -34.02
CA ARG A 160 -10.09 3.02 -33.56
C ARG A 160 -9.98 2.61 -32.08
N SER A 161 -10.60 3.39 -31.19
CA SER A 161 -10.70 3.07 -29.76
C SER A 161 -11.85 2.10 -29.50
N HIS A 162 -11.53 0.89 -29.04
CA HIS A 162 -12.52 -0.09 -28.59
C HIS A 162 -12.89 0.20 -27.12
N LYS A 163 -14.13 0.63 -26.88
CA LYS A 163 -14.75 0.65 -25.55
C LYS A 163 -15.21 -0.76 -25.20
N VAL A 164 -14.67 -1.33 -24.14
CA VAL A 164 -15.15 -2.58 -23.54
C VAL A 164 -16.12 -2.20 -22.43
N ALA A 165 -17.40 -2.56 -22.59
CA ALA A 165 -18.40 -2.42 -21.55
C ALA A 165 -18.31 -3.63 -20.61
N SER A 166 -18.01 -3.38 -19.33
CA SER A 166 -18.06 -4.39 -18.27
C SER A 166 -19.45 -4.38 -17.63
N ALA A 167 -20.16 -5.50 -17.72
CA ALA A 167 -21.44 -5.72 -17.05
C ALA A 167 -21.17 -6.46 -15.73
N HIS A 168 -21.42 -5.81 -14.60
CA HIS A 168 -21.43 -6.42 -13.28
C HIS A 168 -22.78 -7.12 -13.06
N HIS A 169 -22.72 -8.38 -12.63
CA HIS A 169 -23.88 -9.20 -12.28
C HIS A 169 -23.81 -9.49 -10.77
N ASP A 170 -24.62 -8.76 -9.99
CA ASP A 170 -24.77 -8.98 -8.55
C ASP A 170 -25.81 -10.08 -8.30
N GLN A 171 -25.40 -11.13 -7.60
CA GLN A 171 -26.30 -12.11 -6.98
C GLN A 171 -26.00 -12.17 -5.47
N PRO A 172 -27.01 -12.04 -4.59
CA PRO A 172 -26.81 -12.12 -3.15
C PRO A 172 -26.78 -13.57 -2.67
N LEU A 173 -25.74 -13.92 -1.91
CA LEU A 173 -25.62 -15.21 -1.22
C LEU A 173 -26.38 -15.16 0.10
N THR A 174 -27.31 -16.10 0.29
CA THR A 174 -27.98 -16.38 1.56
C THR A 174 -27.18 -17.42 2.34
N TYR A 175 -26.85 -17.11 3.60
CA TYR A 175 -26.23 -18.07 4.53
C TYR A 175 -27.28 -18.61 5.51
N PRO A 176 -27.34 -19.93 5.75
CA PRO A 176 -28.19 -20.49 6.77
C PRO A 176 -27.49 -20.52 8.14
N GLU A 177 -28.26 -20.06 9.11
CA GLU A 177 -28.05 -20.00 10.55
C GLU A 177 -27.71 -21.39 11.13
N ARG A 178 -26.60 -21.50 11.87
CA ARG A 178 -26.34 -22.67 12.71
C ARG A 178 -25.92 -22.27 14.12
N HIS A 179 -26.84 -22.53 15.04
CA HIS A 179 -26.59 -22.72 16.46
C HIS A 179 -25.57 -23.84 16.69
N ARG A 180 -24.55 -23.59 17.53
CA ARG A 180 -23.95 -24.62 18.39
C ARG A 180 -23.62 -24.07 19.77
N LEU A 181 -24.14 -24.80 20.75
CA LEU A 181 -23.83 -24.80 22.16
C LEU A 181 -22.40 -25.35 22.35
N PHE A 182 -21.58 -24.69 23.16
CA PHE A 182 -20.39 -25.30 23.76
C PHE A 182 -20.46 -25.11 25.29
N PRO A 183 -20.25 -26.17 26.08
CA PRO A 183 -20.16 -26.08 27.53
C PRO A 183 -18.76 -25.67 28.00
N ASP A 184 -18.74 -24.98 29.15
CA ASP A 184 -17.56 -24.54 29.89
C ASP A 184 -16.71 -25.71 30.40
N ASP A 185 -15.44 -25.78 30.00
CA ASP A 185 -14.45 -26.65 30.64
C ASP A 185 -13.21 -25.84 31.08
N GLY A 186 -13.15 -25.65 32.40
CA GLY A 186 -12.00 -25.59 33.30
C GLY A 186 -10.60 -25.26 32.76
N GLY A 187 -10.06 -24.14 33.25
CA GLY A 187 -8.73 -23.65 32.96
C GLY A 187 -7.54 -24.50 33.45
N VAL A 188 -6.38 -24.17 32.88
CA VAL A 188 -5.06 -24.45 33.48
C VAL A 188 -4.12 -23.29 33.12
N ASN A 189 -3.43 -22.79 34.13
CA ASN A 189 -2.45 -21.71 34.11
C ASN A 189 -1.03 -22.28 33.95
N PRO A 190 -0.22 -21.84 32.96
CA PRO A 190 1.22 -22.08 32.98
C PRO A 190 2.01 -20.78 33.28
N GLN A 191 2.84 -20.88 34.32
CA GLN A 191 3.81 -19.89 34.74
C GLN A 191 4.90 -19.68 33.68
N HIS A 192 5.14 -18.43 33.29
CA HIS A 192 6.23 -18.04 32.39
C HIS A 192 7.46 -17.57 33.21
N PRO A 193 8.68 -18.07 32.94
CA PRO A 193 9.90 -17.59 33.59
C PRO A 193 10.52 -16.36 32.89
N THR A 194 11.37 -15.71 33.67
CA THR A 194 11.93 -14.36 33.56
C THR A 194 13.10 -14.19 32.58
N ALA A 195 13.12 -13.00 31.96
CA ALA A 195 14.24 -12.13 31.58
C ALA A 195 15.65 -12.74 31.32
N ARG A 196 16.12 -12.61 30.07
CA ARG A 196 17.56 -12.64 29.73
C ARG A 196 18.04 -11.27 29.27
N GLN A 197 19.14 -10.84 29.88
CA GLN A 197 19.86 -9.59 29.64
C GLN A 197 20.68 -9.66 28.34
N ALA A 198 20.69 -8.58 27.57
CA ALA A 198 21.51 -8.44 26.36
C ALA A 198 22.95 -8.00 26.71
N PRO A 199 23.99 -8.57 26.11
CA PRO A 199 25.38 -8.17 26.34
C PRO A 199 25.77 -6.93 25.52
N THR A 200 26.39 -5.97 26.21
CA THR A 200 27.01 -4.75 25.68
C THR A 200 28.22 -5.09 24.79
N GLN A 201 28.16 -4.73 23.50
CA GLN A 201 29.32 -4.84 22.59
C GLN A 201 30.18 -3.57 22.65
N THR A 202 31.46 -3.76 22.96
CA THR A 202 32.51 -2.74 22.97
C THR A 202 33.13 -2.66 21.57
N ILE A 203 33.16 -1.48 20.95
CA ILE A 203 33.81 -1.24 19.65
C ILE A 203 35.26 -0.77 19.88
N PRO A 204 36.29 -1.50 19.41
CA PRO A 204 37.67 -1.01 19.43
C PRO A 204 38.07 -0.35 18.10
N GLY A 205 38.55 0.90 18.21
CA GLY A 205 39.85 1.32 17.68
C GLY A 205 40.03 1.46 16.16
N ASN A 206 39.97 2.71 15.69
CA ASN A 206 40.38 3.14 14.36
C ASN A 206 41.90 2.94 14.14
N ASN A 207 42.28 2.08 13.18
CA ASN A 207 43.65 1.98 12.66
C ASN A 207 43.79 2.72 11.32
N PRO A 208 44.95 3.35 11.02
CA PRO A 208 45.14 4.13 9.81
C PRO A 208 45.36 3.26 8.57
N LEU A 209 44.55 3.47 7.53
CA LEU A 209 44.59 2.74 6.26
C LEU A 209 45.91 2.94 5.49
N LYS A 210 46.61 1.84 5.22
CA LYS A 210 47.62 1.71 4.15
C LYS A 210 46.92 1.72 2.79
N LYS A 211 47.31 2.65 1.92
CA LYS A 211 46.84 2.74 0.52
C LYS A 211 47.52 1.66 -0.33
N SER A 212 46.89 0.49 -0.47
CA SER A 212 47.23 -0.46 -1.54
C SER A 212 46.49 -0.07 -2.81
N SER A 213 47.23 0.24 -3.87
CA SER A 213 46.71 0.51 -5.21
C SER A 213 46.09 -0.75 -5.80
N SER A 214 44.80 -0.98 -5.57
CA SER A 214 44.05 -2.04 -6.24
C SER A 214 43.68 -1.58 -7.66
N THR A 215 44.28 -2.22 -8.66
CA THR A 215 43.76 -2.26 -10.02
C THR A 215 42.30 -2.72 -9.98
N ASN A 216 41.38 -1.77 -10.12
CA ASN A 216 39.93 -1.98 -10.18
C ASN A 216 39.58 -2.82 -11.40
N LYS A 217 39.70 -4.14 -11.26
CA LYS A 217 39.05 -5.10 -12.15
C LYS A 217 37.56 -4.93 -11.92
N ARG A 218 36.91 -4.20 -12.84
CA ARG A 218 35.48 -3.91 -12.81
C ARG A 218 34.74 -5.22 -12.58
N LYS A 219 34.13 -5.39 -11.40
CA LYS A 219 33.18 -6.48 -11.15
C LYS A 219 32.11 -6.37 -12.23
N ALA A 220 31.88 -7.46 -12.95
CA ALA A 220 30.78 -7.54 -13.90
C ALA A 220 29.50 -7.15 -13.16
N ALA A 221 28.61 -6.41 -13.84
CA ALA A 221 27.32 -6.02 -13.27
C ALA A 221 26.60 -7.29 -12.81
N SER A 222 26.38 -7.41 -11.49
CA SER A 222 25.59 -8.48 -10.90
C SER A 222 24.15 -8.35 -11.37
N THR A 223 23.65 -9.35 -12.06
CA THR A 223 22.24 -9.40 -12.46
C THR A 223 21.46 -10.01 -11.31
N LEU A 224 20.85 -9.15 -10.49
CA LEU A 224 19.92 -9.57 -9.44
C LEU A 224 18.64 -10.13 -10.08
N ALA A 225 18.22 -11.30 -9.65
CA ALA A 225 16.97 -11.95 -10.04
C ALA A 225 16.17 -12.36 -8.80
N VAL A 226 14.88 -12.63 -8.95
CA VAL A 226 14.02 -13.12 -7.87
C VAL A 226 13.74 -14.60 -8.09
N CYS A 227 13.95 -15.42 -7.06
CA CYS A 227 13.70 -16.87 -7.12
C CYS A 227 12.20 -17.15 -7.23
N ALA A 228 11.80 -18.00 -8.18
CA ALA A 228 10.41 -18.38 -8.36
C ALA A 228 9.85 -19.23 -7.20
N GLN A 229 10.72 -19.90 -6.44
CA GLN A 229 10.35 -20.82 -5.36
C GLN A 229 10.29 -20.12 -4.00
N CYS A 230 11.40 -19.55 -3.51
CA CYS A 230 11.45 -18.87 -2.21
C CYS A 230 11.07 -17.40 -2.24
N LYS A 231 10.87 -16.81 -3.44
CA LYS A 231 10.56 -15.37 -3.65
C LYS A 231 11.66 -14.40 -3.17
N GLU A 232 12.82 -14.89 -2.75
CA GLU A 232 13.97 -14.05 -2.36
C GLU A 232 14.78 -13.58 -3.58
N ALA A 233 15.37 -12.39 -3.46
CA ALA A 233 16.28 -11.86 -4.46
C ALA A 233 17.68 -12.48 -4.31
N PHE A 234 18.27 -12.94 -5.41
CA PHE A 234 19.60 -13.55 -5.45
C PHE A 234 20.43 -13.03 -6.64
N ASP A 235 21.74 -13.15 -6.54
CA ASP A 235 22.65 -12.83 -7.64
C ASP A 235 22.80 -14.05 -8.55
N THR A 236 22.45 -13.90 -9.83
CA THR A 236 22.60 -14.99 -10.80
C THR A 236 24.06 -15.36 -11.07
N ALA A 237 25.00 -14.44 -10.83
CA ALA A 237 26.42 -14.63 -11.08
C ALA A 237 27.20 -15.14 -9.86
N ASP A 238 26.66 -14.99 -8.64
CA ASP A 238 27.38 -15.28 -7.39
C ASP A 238 26.51 -16.09 -6.42
N LYS A 239 27.10 -17.15 -5.83
CA LYS A 239 26.53 -17.94 -4.72
C LYS A 239 25.18 -18.66 -4.93
N ASN A 240 24.79 -18.99 -6.16
CA ASN A 240 23.67 -19.92 -6.39
C ASN A 240 24.11 -21.40 -6.30
N ASP A 241 24.54 -21.81 -5.11
CA ASP A 241 24.91 -23.21 -4.83
C ASP A 241 23.68 -24.08 -4.56
N SER A 242 23.88 -25.40 -4.48
CA SER A 242 22.78 -26.37 -4.24
C SER A 242 22.14 -26.26 -2.85
N THR A 243 22.63 -25.35 -2.01
CA THR A 243 22.15 -25.11 -0.65
C THR A 243 21.63 -23.69 -0.43
N ALA A 244 21.64 -22.85 -1.47
CA ALA A 244 21.34 -21.44 -1.38
C ALA A 244 19.85 -21.15 -1.23
N CYS A 245 18.99 -21.93 -1.88
CA CYS A 245 17.53 -21.75 -1.84
C CYS A 245 16.92 -22.74 -0.85
N GLN A 246 16.20 -22.23 0.14
CA GLN A 246 15.32 -23.02 1.01
C GLN A 246 13.87 -22.62 0.72
N HIS A 247 13.04 -23.57 0.31
CA HIS A 247 11.64 -23.31 -0.02
C HIS A 247 10.73 -24.47 0.41
N HIS A 248 9.44 -24.17 0.49
CA HIS A 248 8.38 -25.16 0.66
C HIS A 248 7.67 -25.34 -0.69
N ASP A 249 7.43 -26.59 -1.09
CA ASP A 249 6.66 -26.92 -2.32
C ASP A 249 5.16 -27.09 -2.05
N GLY A 250 4.77 -27.17 -0.78
CA GLY A 250 3.38 -27.33 -0.37
C GLY A 250 2.67 -26.00 -0.17
N ASP A 251 1.35 -26.03 -0.23
CA ASP A 251 0.51 -24.91 0.13
C ASP A 251 0.51 -24.70 1.65
N LEU A 252 0.36 -23.44 2.06
CA LEU A 252 0.25 -23.02 3.45
C LEU A 252 -1.23 -23.10 3.89
N GLU A 253 -1.54 -24.02 4.80
CA GLU A 253 -2.88 -24.36 5.28
C GLU A 253 -3.09 -23.89 6.72
N CYS A 254 -4.32 -23.50 7.09
CA CYS A 254 -4.62 -23.02 8.44
C CYS A 254 -4.52 -24.17 9.45
N ASP A 255 -3.70 -23.98 10.49
CA ASP A 255 -3.62 -24.92 11.61
C ASP A 255 -4.67 -24.55 12.65
N GLU A 256 -5.85 -25.18 12.58
CA GLU A 256 -6.97 -24.89 13.48
C GLU A 256 -6.67 -25.19 14.95
N GLU A 257 -5.60 -25.95 15.24
CA GLU A 257 -5.15 -26.30 16.59
C GLU A 257 -4.03 -25.39 17.12
N SER A 258 -3.56 -24.41 16.32
CA SER A 258 -2.48 -23.51 16.73
C SER A 258 -2.91 -22.55 17.84
N ASP A 259 -2.06 -22.41 18.86
CA ASP A 259 -2.23 -21.47 19.98
C ASP A 259 -2.39 -20.01 19.52
N VAL A 260 -1.89 -19.68 18.32
CA VAL A 260 -2.04 -18.34 17.69
C VAL A 260 -3.52 -17.95 17.54
N TRP A 261 -4.40 -18.94 17.37
CA TRP A 261 -5.83 -18.71 17.17
C TRP A 261 -6.64 -18.69 18.47
N CYS A 262 -6.08 -19.07 19.61
CA CYS A 262 -6.82 -19.11 20.88
C CYS A 262 -7.41 -17.75 21.28
N ASP A 263 -6.69 -16.66 20.97
CA ASP A 263 -7.13 -15.28 21.25
C ASP A 263 -7.73 -14.59 20.02
N TYR A 264 -7.82 -15.29 18.88
CA TYR A 264 -8.24 -14.71 17.61
C TYR A 264 -9.72 -14.99 17.33
N TYR A 265 -10.57 -13.95 17.39
CA TYR A 265 -11.97 -14.06 17.02
C TYR A 265 -12.19 -13.58 15.57
N ASP A 266 -12.57 -14.50 14.68
CA ASP A 266 -12.86 -14.22 13.27
C ASP A 266 -13.87 -13.06 13.12
N GLY A 267 -13.43 -11.97 12.48
CA GLY A 267 -14.27 -10.81 12.16
C GLY A 267 -14.39 -9.73 13.24
N HIS A 268 -13.83 -9.94 14.44
CA HIS A 268 -13.74 -8.90 15.47
C HIS A 268 -12.36 -8.22 15.47
N ASP A 269 -11.29 -9.01 15.38
CA ASP A 269 -9.92 -8.53 15.63
C ASP A 269 -9.00 -8.60 14.41
N GLY A 270 -9.53 -8.86 13.21
CA GLY A 270 -8.73 -8.84 11.99
C GLY A 270 -9.36 -9.52 10.76
N PRO A 271 -8.55 -9.76 9.71
CA PRO A 271 -8.97 -10.44 8.50
C PRO A 271 -9.13 -11.94 8.74
N SER A 272 -10.22 -12.55 8.24
CA SER A 272 -10.53 -13.97 8.44
C SER A 272 -9.30 -14.87 8.41
N ARG A 273 -9.20 -15.84 9.32
CA ARG A 273 -8.06 -16.78 9.42
C ARG A 273 -7.75 -17.57 8.14
N TYR A 274 -8.67 -17.62 7.17
CA TYR A 274 -8.47 -18.27 5.88
C TYR A 274 -8.05 -17.28 4.76
N SER A 275 -7.92 -15.99 5.07
CA SER A 275 -7.50 -14.96 4.13
C SER A 275 -5.98 -14.98 3.90
N GLU A 276 -5.55 -14.48 2.74
CA GLU A 276 -4.12 -14.33 2.45
C GLU A 276 -3.46 -13.29 3.37
N GLU A 277 -4.21 -12.28 3.80
CA GLU A 277 -3.78 -11.27 4.77
C GLU A 277 -3.42 -11.91 6.12
N ALA A 278 -4.20 -12.90 6.58
CA ALA A 278 -3.91 -13.63 7.80
C ALA A 278 -2.61 -14.46 7.68
N LYS A 279 -2.31 -15.04 6.52
CA LYS A 279 -1.07 -15.79 6.27
C LYS A 279 0.17 -14.89 6.38
N GLU A 280 0.08 -13.66 5.93
CA GLU A 280 1.18 -12.69 6.03
C GLU A 280 1.35 -12.14 7.45
N LEU A 281 0.25 -11.93 8.18
CA LEU A 281 0.28 -11.36 9.53
C LEU A 281 0.62 -12.39 10.63
N TYR A 282 0.17 -13.63 10.46
CA TYR A 282 0.25 -14.69 11.47
C TYR A 282 0.77 -16.01 10.88
N PRO A 283 1.99 -16.05 10.29
CA PRO A 283 2.52 -17.25 9.65
C PRO A 283 2.58 -18.47 10.58
N GLY A 284 2.83 -18.29 11.88
CA GLY A 284 2.82 -19.37 12.88
C GLY A 284 1.46 -20.03 13.14
N GLY A 285 0.36 -19.42 12.65
CA GLY A 285 -0.99 -20.02 12.69
C GLY A 285 -1.28 -20.97 11.52
N PHE A 286 -0.31 -21.17 10.63
CA PHE A 286 -0.44 -22.00 9.45
C PHE A 286 0.66 -23.03 9.37
N ILE A 287 0.38 -24.14 8.69
CA ILE A 287 1.32 -25.24 8.45
C ILE A 287 1.47 -25.51 6.95
N TYR A 288 2.68 -25.84 6.53
CA TYR A 288 2.96 -26.23 5.16
C TYR A 288 2.61 -27.69 4.91
N SER A 289 1.75 -27.97 3.92
CA SER A 289 1.34 -29.34 3.57
C SER A 289 2.48 -30.27 3.15
N CYS A 290 3.62 -29.73 2.70
CA CYS A 290 4.78 -30.53 2.30
C CYS A 290 5.57 -31.14 3.46
N CYS A 291 5.54 -30.55 4.66
CA CYS A 291 6.38 -30.98 5.77
C CYS A 291 5.75 -30.86 7.16
N GLY A 292 4.56 -30.24 7.27
CA GLY A 292 3.85 -30.03 8.54
C GLY A 292 4.53 -29.03 9.48
N LYS A 293 5.53 -28.28 9.00
CA LYS A 293 6.14 -27.19 9.76
C LYS A 293 5.26 -25.94 9.68
N ASP A 294 5.34 -25.11 10.72
CA ASP A 294 4.66 -23.82 10.75
C ASP A 294 5.18 -22.86 9.67
N GLY A 295 4.40 -21.81 9.39
CA GLY A 295 4.73 -20.80 8.37
C GLY A 295 5.93 -19.91 8.68
N GLU A 296 6.48 -19.95 9.90
CA GLU A 296 7.68 -19.22 10.28
C GLU A 296 8.97 -20.02 10.05
N GLN A 297 8.87 -21.34 9.89
CA GLN A 297 10.04 -22.18 9.64
C GLN A 297 10.59 -22.06 8.22
N ASP A 298 11.92 -22.14 8.14
CA ASP A 298 12.65 -22.26 6.88
C ASP A 298 12.16 -23.42 6.00
N GLY A 299 12.32 -23.24 4.69
CA GLY A 299 11.93 -24.18 3.65
C GLY A 299 12.40 -25.62 3.89
N CYS A 300 11.50 -26.59 3.71
CA CYS A 300 11.85 -28.00 3.91
C CYS A 300 12.68 -28.60 2.76
N ARG A 301 12.75 -27.92 1.61
CA ARG A 301 13.56 -28.33 0.46
C ARG A 301 14.70 -27.35 0.26
N VAL A 302 15.88 -27.91 0.02
CA VAL A 302 17.12 -27.18 -0.15
C VAL A 302 17.64 -27.41 -1.57
N GLY A 303 17.96 -26.34 -2.29
CA GLY A 303 18.34 -26.40 -3.69
C GLY A 303 18.99 -25.13 -4.21
N ARG A 304 19.07 -25.00 -5.54
CA ARG A 304 19.48 -23.77 -6.22
C ARG A 304 18.27 -22.86 -6.41
N HIS A 305 18.47 -21.56 -6.39
CA HIS A 305 17.43 -20.62 -6.81
C HIS A 305 17.15 -20.80 -8.31
N ASP A 306 15.86 -20.84 -8.66
CA ASP A 306 15.40 -20.88 -10.05
C ASP A 306 14.76 -19.54 -10.45
N VAL A 307 15.18 -18.99 -11.59
CA VAL A 307 14.61 -17.76 -12.17
C VAL A 307 13.40 -18.08 -13.05
N SER A 308 13.20 -19.35 -13.40
CA SER A 308 12.24 -19.75 -14.40
C SER A 308 10.82 -19.77 -13.82
N TRP A 309 10.05 -18.71 -14.08
CA TRP A 309 8.58 -18.74 -13.98
C TRP A 309 7.96 -19.59 -15.11
N THR A 310 8.79 -20.17 -15.99
CA THR A 310 8.36 -21.01 -17.11
C THR A 310 7.97 -22.39 -16.62
N ARG A 311 6.81 -22.45 -15.95
CA ARG A 311 5.79 -23.48 -16.11
C ARG A 311 6.38 -24.89 -16.25
N THR A 312 6.97 -25.42 -15.17
CA THR A 312 7.14 -26.87 -15.08
C THR A 312 5.77 -27.51 -15.23
N LYS A 313 5.63 -28.25 -16.33
CA LYS A 313 4.48 -29.08 -16.67
C LYS A 313 4.01 -29.83 -15.42
N TRP A 314 2.73 -29.66 -15.08
CA TRP A 314 1.95 -30.70 -14.43
C TRP A 314 2.15 -31.98 -15.25
N GLY A 315 2.92 -32.91 -14.70
CA GLY A 315 3.13 -34.27 -15.20
C GLY A 315 2.34 -35.25 -14.37
#